data_AF-A0A1T4LNE7-F1
#
_entry.id   AF-A0A1T4LNE7-F1
#
_cell.length_a   1.000
_cell.length_b   1.000
_cell.length_c   1.000
_cell.angle_alpha   90.00
_cell.angle_beta   90.00
_cell.angle_gamma   90.00
#
_symmetry.space_group_name_H-M   'P 1'
#
loop_
_entity.id
_entity.type
_entity.pdbx_description
1 polymer ?
#
loop_
_entity_poly.entity_id
_entity_poly.type
_entity_poly.pdbx_seq_one_letter_code
_entity_poly.pdbx_strand_id
1 'polypeptide(L)'
;MERLKRVVVWVCVIISVILVEYVNALSPKPTQPVLVAQVHGQNYGWANKDRGGTVTVGTTGKSLRLEAIRVWVEGRGIGVVYQTHLAGIGWVTATGDGKMSGTTGQGRRLEAIAFNFTGSHAGSAYDIQYRAHVAGIGWQGWRSGGEVAGTTGKSRAIEALQIRVIERKTPDLGSKLADGIRRVDYYIDSSATQFVNRINGAVHNWMYTGWDNPLYMERLYHNQGSDIDIYSVPYVFPNRPNVVGVTGFYDNQNRQIINYRNPNSRHDYSIIWMSSAHQNMEYFDAAIKHELGHAFGMDHSKNLWSIMYENQSMQVRSVQKVDSDKLIDLYGWDW
;
A
#
# COMPACT_ATOMS: atom_id res chain seq x y z
N MET A 1 44.45 4.82 -3.36
CA MET A 1 43.23 4.31 -2.67
C MET A 1 41.92 4.76 -3.32
N GLU A 2 41.68 6.04 -3.63
CA GLU A 2 40.34 6.51 -4.07
C GLU A 2 39.73 5.80 -5.30
N ARG A 3 40.52 5.48 -6.33
CA ARG A 3 40.00 4.88 -7.57
C ARG A 3 39.25 3.55 -7.33
N LEU A 4 39.66 2.73 -6.35
CA LEU A 4 38.96 1.49 -6.00
C LEU A 4 37.54 1.75 -5.47
N LYS A 5 37.36 2.77 -4.61
CA LYS A 5 36.05 3.10 -4.02
C LYS A 5 35.02 3.49 -5.08
N ARG A 6 35.44 4.17 -6.15
CA ARG A 6 34.53 4.54 -7.26
C ARG A 6 34.14 3.34 -8.14
N VAL A 7 35.06 2.39 -8.39
CA VAL A 7 34.75 1.18 -9.16
C VAL A 7 33.75 0.28 -8.42
N VAL A 8 33.92 0.08 -7.11
CA VAL A 8 32.97 -0.74 -6.30
C VAL A 8 31.56 -0.15 -6.33
N VAL A 9 31.41 1.17 -6.29
CA VAL A 9 30.09 1.82 -6.37
C VAL A 9 29.46 1.65 -7.75
N TRP A 10 30.22 1.77 -8.84
CA TRP A 10 29.68 1.67 -10.21
C TRP A 10 29.32 0.24 -10.63
N VAL A 11 30.08 -0.77 -10.21
CA VAL A 11 29.78 -2.18 -10.53
C VAL A 11 28.44 -2.62 -9.91
N CYS A 12 28.08 -2.09 -8.74
CA CYS A 12 26.79 -2.35 -8.09
C CYS A 12 25.58 -1.73 -8.79
N VAL A 13 25.76 -0.75 -9.71
CA VAL A 13 24.66 -0.04 -10.39
C VAL A 13 24.30 -0.67 -11.74
N ILE A 14 25.23 -1.41 -12.38
CA ILE A 14 24.99 -2.05 -13.68
C ILE A 14 24.48 -3.49 -13.51
N ILE A 15 24.98 -4.22 -12.52
CA ILE A 15 24.57 -5.62 -12.27
C ILE A 15 23.12 -5.72 -11.77
N SER A 16 22.60 -4.69 -11.10
CA SER A 16 21.21 -4.63 -10.65
C SER A 16 20.18 -4.54 -11.78
N VAL A 17 20.55 -4.02 -12.97
CA VAL A 17 19.62 -3.93 -14.11
C VAL A 17 19.34 -5.32 -14.71
N ILE A 18 20.38 -6.14 -14.88
CA ILE A 18 20.26 -7.49 -15.47
C ILE A 18 19.53 -8.46 -14.51
N LEU A 19 19.56 -8.20 -13.19
CA LEU A 19 18.92 -9.07 -12.20
C LEU A 19 17.38 -9.00 -12.21
N VAL A 20 16.81 -7.87 -12.64
CA VAL A 20 15.35 -7.62 -12.59
C VAL A 20 14.57 -8.57 -13.51
N GLU A 21 15.10 -8.87 -14.70
CA GLU A 21 14.38 -9.68 -15.70
C GLU A 21 14.23 -11.15 -15.29
N TYR A 22 15.19 -11.70 -14.55
CA TYR A 22 15.17 -13.12 -14.15
C TYR A 22 14.29 -13.39 -12.92
N VAL A 23 14.09 -12.39 -12.05
CA VAL A 23 13.24 -12.51 -10.84
C VAL A 23 11.77 -12.21 -11.16
N ASN A 24 11.50 -11.29 -12.10
CA ASN A 24 10.14 -10.96 -12.55
C ASN A 24 9.37 -12.12 -13.22
N ALA A 25 10.05 -13.23 -13.54
CA ALA A 25 9.44 -14.40 -14.18
C ALA A 25 8.63 -15.30 -13.23
N LEU A 26 8.69 -15.08 -11.91
CA LEU A 26 7.96 -15.86 -10.90
C LEU A 26 6.80 -15.07 -10.29
N SER A 27 5.57 -15.39 -10.74
CA SER A 27 4.28 -15.04 -10.12
C SER A 27 3.91 -13.54 -10.01
N PRO A 28 3.33 -12.92 -11.07
CA PRO A 28 2.77 -11.58 -10.97
C PRO A 28 1.49 -11.51 -10.12
N LYS A 29 1.45 -10.58 -9.15
CA LYS A 29 0.24 -10.18 -8.39
C LYS A 29 -0.80 -9.56 -9.36
N PRO A 30 -2.13 -9.69 -9.14
CA PRO A 30 -3.15 -9.17 -10.07
C PRO A 30 -3.08 -7.65 -10.29
N THR A 31 -3.68 -7.16 -11.38
CA THR A 31 -3.59 -5.76 -11.85
C THR A 31 -4.39 -4.75 -11.01
N GLN A 32 -4.06 -3.46 -11.21
CA GLN A 32 -4.61 -2.33 -10.46
C GLN A 32 -6.12 -2.11 -10.57
N PRO A 33 -6.74 -1.53 -9.54
CA PRO A 33 -8.12 -1.07 -9.61
C PRO A 33 -8.22 0.20 -10.47
N VAL A 34 -9.10 0.18 -11.48
CA VAL A 34 -9.40 1.35 -12.32
C VAL A 34 -10.67 2.01 -11.79
N LEU A 35 -10.58 3.26 -11.35
CA LEU A 35 -11.74 4.07 -11.00
C LEU A 35 -12.39 4.61 -12.27
N VAL A 36 -13.72 4.62 -12.32
CA VAL A 36 -14.49 5.24 -13.41
C VAL A 36 -15.61 6.09 -12.82
N ALA A 37 -15.79 7.31 -13.33
CA ALA A 37 -16.84 8.22 -12.90
C ALA A 37 -17.57 8.90 -14.07
N GLN A 38 -18.84 9.25 -13.84
CA GLN A 38 -19.69 9.98 -14.77
C GLN A 38 -20.67 10.86 -13.99
N VAL A 39 -20.94 12.08 -14.45
CA VAL A 39 -21.89 13.01 -13.79
C VAL A 39 -22.97 13.50 -14.75
N HIS A 40 -24.15 13.76 -14.20
CA HIS A 40 -25.21 14.53 -14.83
C HIS A 40 -25.17 15.96 -14.28
N GLY A 41 -25.18 16.97 -15.15
CA GLY A 41 -25.17 18.37 -14.74
C GLY A 41 -26.11 19.27 -15.53
N GLN A 42 -26.37 20.44 -14.95
CA GLN A 42 -27.27 21.46 -15.50
C GLN A 42 -26.87 21.86 -16.92
N ASN A 43 -27.85 21.84 -17.82
CA ASN A 43 -27.75 22.28 -19.21
C ASN A 43 -26.76 21.48 -20.09
N TYR A 44 -26.21 20.35 -19.61
CA TYR A 44 -25.43 19.42 -20.44
C TYR A 44 -25.77 17.94 -20.24
N GLY A 45 -26.61 17.57 -19.27
CA GLY A 45 -27.03 16.19 -19.06
C GLY A 45 -25.88 15.31 -18.58
N TRP A 46 -25.87 14.02 -18.97
CA TRP A 46 -24.77 13.10 -18.68
C TRP A 46 -23.53 13.45 -19.52
N ALA A 47 -22.45 13.86 -18.86
CA ALA A 47 -21.15 14.07 -19.49
C ALA A 47 -20.49 12.74 -19.90
N ASN A 48 -19.38 12.82 -20.66
CA ASN A 48 -18.50 11.67 -20.90
C ASN A 48 -17.98 11.07 -19.58
N LYS A 49 -17.63 9.78 -19.61
CA LYS A 49 -16.98 9.08 -18.51
C LYS A 49 -15.50 9.47 -18.45
N ASP A 50 -14.96 9.58 -17.25
CA ASP A 50 -13.52 9.67 -16.99
C ASP A 50 -13.05 8.41 -16.25
N ARG A 51 -11.80 7.96 -16.49
CA ARG A 51 -11.26 6.72 -15.90
C ARG A 51 -9.75 6.72 -15.69
N GLY A 52 -9.31 6.12 -14.57
CA GLY A 52 -7.89 5.97 -14.22
C GLY A 52 -7.70 5.72 -12.72
N GLY A 53 -6.50 5.98 -12.17
CA GLY A 53 -6.29 6.03 -10.72
C GLY A 53 -6.82 7.32 -10.06
N THR A 54 -7.05 8.37 -10.86
CA THR A 54 -7.67 9.64 -10.46
C THR A 54 -8.56 10.10 -11.61
N VAL A 55 -9.75 10.60 -11.29
CA VAL A 55 -10.75 11.11 -12.24
C VAL A 55 -11.25 12.50 -11.82
N THR A 56 -11.59 13.33 -12.81
CA THR A 56 -12.10 14.70 -12.65
C THR A 56 -13.37 14.87 -13.47
N VAL A 57 -14.50 15.13 -12.82
CA VAL A 57 -15.82 15.16 -13.45
C VAL A 57 -16.61 16.42 -13.08
N GLY A 58 -17.40 16.94 -14.03
CA GLY A 58 -18.14 18.20 -13.89
C GLY A 58 -17.39 19.40 -14.48
N THR A 59 -17.68 20.61 -14.00
CA THR A 59 -17.11 21.86 -14.55
C THR A 59 -16.78 22.87 -13.45
N THR A 60 -15.56 23.40 -13.44
CA THR A 60 -15.18 24.54 -12.60
C THR A 60 -15.46 25.87 -13.31
N GLY A 61 -15.79 26.93 -12.55
CA GLY A 61 -15.88 28.31 -13.06
C GLY A 61 -17.01 28.61 -14.05
N LYS A 62 -17.87 27.62 -14.38
CA LYS A 62 -19.02 27.79 -15.28
C LYS A 62 -20.36 28.00 -14.56
N SER A 63 -20.37 27.95 -13.22
CA SER A 63 -21.59 28.06 -12.39
C SER A 63 -22.69 27.03 -12.70
N LEU A 64 -22.29 25.84 -13.17
CA LEU A 64 -23.20 24.73 -13.51
C LEU A 64 -23.18 23.68 -12.39
N ARG A 65 -24.33 23.45 -11.76
CA ARG A 65 -24.51 22.41 -10.73
C ARG A 65 -24.41 21.00 -11.32
N LEU A 66 -23.93 20.06 -10.51
CA LEU A 66 -24.20 18.63 -10.68
C LEU A 66 -25.61 18.29 -10.14
N GLU A 67 -26.28 17.31 -10.74
CA GLU A 67 -27.60 16.82 -10.33
C GLU A 67 -27.62 15.31 -10.04
N ALA A 68 -26.76 14.52 -10.69
CA ALA A 68 -26.55 13.11 -10.38
C ALA A 68 -25.12 12.63 -10.70
N ILE A 69 -24.75 11.46 -10.17
CA ILE A 69 -23.43 10.83 -10.36
C ILE A 69 -23.55 9.30 -10.45
N ARG A 70 -22.60 8.68 -11.15
CA ARG A 70 -22.27 7.24 -11.15
C ARG A 70 -20.76 7.09 -10.99
N VAL A 71 -20.33 6.20 -10.11
CA VAL A 71 -18.92 5.81 -9.91
C VAL A 71 -18.84 4.30 -9.73
N TRP A 72 -17.79 3.67 -10.24
CA TRP A 72 -17.45 2.27 -9.97
C TRP A 72 -15.94 2.05 -9.98
N VAL A 73 -15.51 0.93 -9.41
CA VAL A 73 -14.12 0.44 -9.48
C VAL A 73 -14.08 -0.87 -10.28
N GLU A 74 -13.07 -1.02 -11.12
CA GLU A 74 -12.83 -2.18 -11.97
C GLU A 74 -11.52 -2.87 -11.53
N GLY A 75 -11.59 -4.05 -10.91
CA GLY A 75 -10.42 -4.83 -10.48
C GLY A 75 -10.28 -5.01 -8.96
N ARG A 76 -9.26 -5.79 -8.55
CA ARG A 76 -8.89 -6.13 -7.15
C ARG A 76 -10.02 -6.66 -6.21
N GLY A 77 -11.25 -6.84 -6.66
CA GLY A 77 -12.38 -7.11 -5.75
C GLY A 77 -12.73 -5.92 -4.85
N ILE A 78 -12.46 -4.70 -5.33
CA ILE A 78 -12.81 -3.43 -4.68
C ILE A 78 -13.99 -2.82 -5.42
N GLY A 79 -14.98 -2.33 -4.68
CA GLY A 79 -16.09 -1.53 -5.18
C GLY A 79 -16.21 -0.21 -4.42
N VAL A 80 -17.17 0.63 -4.79
CA VAL A 80 -17.55 1.83 -4.03
C VAL A 80 -19.01 1.79 -3.57
N VAL A 81 -19.28 2.46 -2.44
CA VAL A 81 -20.63 2.83 -2.00
C VAL A 81 -20.68 4.33 -1.67
N TYR A 82 -21.71 5.03 -2.15
CA TYR A 82 -21.79 6.49 -2.04
C TYR A 82 -23.21 7.03 -1.96
N GLN A 83 -23.34 8.21 -1.34
CA GLN A 83 -24.59 8.93 -1.15
C GLN A 83 -24.41 10.43 -1.41
N THR A 84 -25.45 11.09 -1.91
CA THR A 84 -25.47 12.53 -2.18
C THR A 84 -26.50 13.26 -1.32
N HIS A 85 -26.17 14.46 -0.85
CA HIS A 85 -27.12 15.41 -0.30
C HIS A 85 -27.69 16.27 -1.42
N LEU A 86 -29.01 16.27 -1.60
CA LEU A 86 -29.72 17.01 -2.63
C LEU A 86 -30.55 18.15 -2.05
N ALA A 87 -30.57 19.29 -2.76
CA ALA A 87 -31.38 20.44 -2.38
C ALA A 87 -32.88 20.09 -2.27
N GLY A 88 -33.46 20.36 -1.11
CA GLY A 88 -34.87 20.11 -0.82
C GLY A 88 -35.28 18.62 -0.82
N ILE A 89 -34.33 17.71 -0.58
CA ILE A 89 -34.58 16.29 -0.26
C ILE A 89 -33.76 15.88 0.96
N GLY A 90 -32.48 16.30 1.05
CA GLY A 90 -31.54 15.82 2.06
C GLY A 90 -30.61 14.74 1.50
N TRP A 91 -30.03 13.92 2.38
CA TRP A 91 -29.27 12.74 1.98
C TRP A 91 -30.19 11.68 1.37
N VAL A 92 -29.83 11.15 0.20
CA VAL A 92 -30.52 10.01 -0.43
C VAL A 92 -29.79 8.70 -0.14
N THR A 93 -30.52 7.58 -0.22
CA THR A 93 -30.00 6.22 0.05
C THR A 93 -28.67 5.94 -0.64
N ALA A 94 -27.71 5.43 0.13
CA ALA A 94 -26.40 5.04 -0.39
C ALA A 94 -26.50 3.92 -1.44
N THR A 95 -25.67 4.00 -2.47
CA THR A 95 -25.73 3.14 -3.66
C THR A 95 -24.34 2.66 -4.06
N GLY A 96 -24.28 1.46 -4.64
CA GLY A 96 -23.02 0.80 -5.02
C GLY A 96 -22.54 1.13 -6.44
N ASP A 97 -21.48 0.44 -6.87
CA ASP A 97 -20.87 0.55 -8.21
C ASP A 97 -21.87 0.73 -9.36
N GLY A 98 -21.64 1.77 -10.16
CA GLY A 98 -22.34 2.07 -11.42
C GLY A 98 -23.78 2.59 -11.27
N LYS A 99 -24.40 2.42 -10.09
CA LYS A 99 -25.76 2.88 -9.81
C LYS A 99 -25.83 4.40 -9.72
N MET A 100 -26.99 4.99 -9.99
CA MET A 100 -27.16 6.44 -9.91
C MET A 100 -27.37 6.88 -8.45
N SER A 101 -26.66 7.91 -8.02
CA SER A 101 -27.02 8.74 -6.85
C SER A 101 -27.33 10.15 -7.33
N GLY A 102 -28.43 10.75 -6.85
CA GLY A 102 -28.94 12.04 -7.32
C GLY A 102 -30.24 11.95 -8.16
N THR A 103 -30.53 13.01 -8.91
CA THR A 103 -31.72 13.13 -9.78
C THR A 103 -31.35 13.74 -11.13
N THR A 104 -31.98 13.31 -12.23
CA THR A 104 -31.75 13.89 -13.56
C THR A 104 -32.94 14.78 -13.96
N GLY A 105 -32.69 16.04 -14.33
CA GLY A 105 -33.70 16.94 -14.91
C GLY A 105 -34.70 17.54 -13.93
N GLN A 106 -34.63 17.20 -12.64
CA GLN A 106 -35.50 17.77 -11.58
C GLN A 106 -35.00 19.13 -11.05
N GLY A 107 -33.90 19.67 -11.58
CA GLY A 107 -33.33 20.95 -11.15
C GLY A 107 -32.60 20.93 -9.79
N ARG A 108 -32.54 19.78 -9.11
CA ARG A 108 -31.96 19.64 -7.77
C ARG A 108 -30.44 19.49 -7.85
N ARG A 109 -29.74 20.51 -7.36
CA ARG A 109 -28.28 20.46 -7.15
C ARG A 109 -27.89 19.36 -6.15
N LEU A 110 -26.76 18.71 -6.40
CA LEU A 110 -25.92 18.15 -5.33
C LEU A 110 -25.39 19.30 -4.48
N GLU A 111 -25.49 19.16 -3.16
CA GLU A 111 -24.87 20.07 -2.20
C GLU A 111 -23.70 19.41 -1.46
N ALA A 112 -23.79 18.10 -1.21
CA ALA A 112 -22.75 17.29 -0.59
C ALA A 112 -22.70 15.86 -1.14
N ILE A 113 -21.59 15.16 -0.93
CA ILE A 113 -21.37 13.76 -1.29
C ILE A 113 -20.43 13.08 -0.28
N ALA A 114 -20.63 11.78 -0.06
CA ALA A 114 -19.74 10.92 0.72
C ALA A 114 -19.54 9.58 -0.02
N PHE A 115 -18.31 9.05 0.00
CA PHE A 115 -17.93 7.75 -0.55
C PHE A 115 -17.29 6.87 0.52
N ASN A 116 -17.44 5.55 0.39
CA ASN A 116 -16.60 4.54 1.03
C ASN A 116 -16.20 3.50 -0.02
N PHE A 117 -15.11 2.77 0.20
CA PHE A 117 -14.87 1.52 -0.53
C PHE A 117 -15.69 0.36 0.06
N THR A 118 -15.86 -0.68 -0.75
CA THR A 118 -16.47 -1.97 -0.41
C THR A 118 -15.64 -3.10 -1.01
N GLY A 119 -15.88 -4.34 -0.59
CA GLY A 119 -15.11 -5.51 -1.05
C GLY A 119 -13.87 -5.81 -0.21
N SER A 120 -13.10 -6.83 -0.59
CA SER A 120 -12.14 -7.49 0.31
C SER A 120 -10.83 -6.73 0.55
N HIS A 121 -10.52 -5.72 -0.26
CA HIS A 121 -9.31 -4.88 -0.12
C HIS A 121 -9.65 -3.40 0.18
N ALA A 122 -10.88 -3.13 0.63
CA ALA A 122 -11.36 -1.80 0.97
C ALA A 122 -10.70 -1.28 2.25
N GLY A 123 -9.87 -0.23 2.14
CA GLY A 123 -9.24 0.41 3.29
C GLY A 123 -8.05 -0.34 3.91
N SER A 124 -7.62 -1.46 3.32
CA SER A 124 -6.46 -2.26 3.74
C SER A 124 -5.28 -2.26 2.76
N ALA A 125 -5.49 -1.86 1.51
CA ALA A 125 -4.43 -1.63 0.52
C ALA A 125 -4.68 -0.37 -0.34
N TYR A 126 -5.93 0.11 -0.36
CA TYR A 126 -6.36 1.30 -1.10
C TYR A 126 -7.35 2.09 -0.25
N ASP A 127 -7.26 3.42 -0.28
CA ASP A 127 -8.27 4.34 0.25
C ASP A 127 -8.87 5.20 -0.89
N ILE A 128 -10.10 5.69 -0.72
CA ILE A 128 -10.75 6.58 -1.68
C ILE A 128 -10.66 8.01 -1.18
N GLN A 129 -10.02 8.87 -1.97
CA GLN A 129 -9.98 10.31 -1.69
C GLN A 129 -10.74 11.11 -2.73
N TYR A 130 -11.53 12.07 -2.27
CA TYR A 130 -12.40 12.89 -3.10
C TYR A 130 -12.48 14.33 -2.61
N ARG A 131 -12.80 15.25 -3.49
CA ARG A 131 -13.06 16.66 -3.15
C ARG A 131 -14.08 17.28 -4.08
N ALA A 132 -14.81 18.27 -3.59
CA ALA A 132 -15.80 19.02 -4.34
C ALA A 132 -15.29 20.43 -4.69
N HIS A 133 -15.61 20.88 -5.89
CA HIS A 133 -15.66 22.30 -6.24
C HIS A 133 -17.07 22.80 -5.91
N VAL A 134 -17.18 23.73 -4.96
CA VAL A 134 -18.47 24.23 -4.46
C VAL A 134 -18.67 25.67 -4.89
N ALA A 135 -19.86 25.97 -5.42
CA ALA A 135 -20.27 27.30 -5.86
C ALA A 135 -20.04 28.36 -4.77
N GLY A 136 -19.27 29.40 -5.07
CA GLY A 136 -18.91 30.46 -4.12
C GLY A 136 -17.92 30.04 -3.02
N ILE A 137 -17.22 28.91 -3.17
CA ILE A 137 -16.12 28.46 -2.28
C ILE A 137 -14.89 28.05 -3.09
N GLY A 138 -15.08 27.39 -4.24
CA GLY A 138 -14.00 26.77 -5.02
C GLY A 138 -13.71 25.32 -4.61
N TRP A 139 -12.52 24.82 -4.93
CA TRP A 139 -12.07 23.48 -4.51
C TRP A 139 -11.86 23.40 -3.01
N GLN A 140 -12.55 22.48 -2.35
CA GLN A 140 -12.29 22.10 -0.97
C GLN A 140 -11.05 21.19 -0.86
N GLY A 141 -10.60 20.96 0.37
CA GLY A 141 -9.58 19.94 0.67
C GLY A 141 -10.04 18.52 0.30
N TRP A 142 -9.09 17.62 0.15
CA TRP A 142 -9.37 16.19 -0.01
C TRP A 142 -10.03 15.61 1.25
N ARG A 143 -10.94 14.67 1.01
CA ARG A 143 -11.69 13.90 1.99
C ARG A 143 -11.44 12.41 1.75
N SER A 144 -11.28 11.62 2.81
CA SER A 144 -11.14 10.16 2.74
C SER A 144 -12.48 9.44 2.89
N GLY A 145 -12.47 8.10 2.89
CA GLY A 145 -13.68 7.28 3.09
C GLY A 145 -14.54 7.74 4.28
N GLY A 146 -15.85 7.88 4.06
CA GLY A 146 -16.86 8.22 5.07
C GLY A 146 -17.07 9.72 5.31
N GLU A 147 -16.11 10.57 4.98
CA GLU A 147 -16.22 12.03 5.18
C GLU A 147 -17.23 12.72 4.23
N VAL A 148 -17.54 13.99 4.52
CA VAL A 148 -18.42 14.82 3.68
C VAL A 148 -17.60 15.81 2.84
N ALA A 149 -17.68 15.68 1.52
CA ALA A 149 -17.30 16.72 0.57
C ALA A 149 -18.55 17.54 0.17
N GLY A 150 -18.41 18.85 0.00
CA GLY A 150 -19.50 19.79 -0.26
C GLY A 150 -19.94 20.58 0.97
N THR A 151 -21.23 20.93 1.05
CA THR A 151 -21.86 21.60 2.20
C THR A 151 -23.33 21.18 2.37
N THR A 152 -23.64 20.45 3.44
CA THR A 152 -25.03 20.12 3.83
C THR A 152 -25.83 21.38 4.14
N GLY A 153 -26.98 21.58 3.48
CA GLY A 153 -27.99 22.60 3.84
C GLY A 153 -27.62 24.08 3.60
N LYS A 154 -26.38 24.39 3.18
CA LYS A 154 -25.91 25.78 2.96
C LYS A 154 -26.33 26.37 1.61
N SER A 155 -27.22 25.70 0.88
CA SER A 155 -27.74 26.09 -0.44
C SER A 155 -26.68 26.33 -1.55
N ARG A 156 -25.47 25.79 -1.40
CA ARG A 156 -24.40 25.86 -2.40
C ARG A 156 -24.33 24.55 -3.18
N ALA A 157 -24.14 24.66 -4.50
CA ALA A 157 -24.05 23.52 -5.39
C ALA A 157 -22.61 22.98 -5.46
N ILE A 158 -22.47 21.67 -5.64
CA ILE A 158 -21.26 21.07 -6.22
C ILE A 158 -21.29 21.29 -7.74
N GLU A 159 -20.19 21.77 -8.31
CA GLU A 159 -20.03 22.05 -9.73
C GLU A 159 -19.09 21.03 -10.42
N ALA A 160 -18.09 20.55 -9.68
CA ALA A 160 -17.15 19.53 -10.10
C ALA A 160 -16.70 18.66 -8.91
N LEU A 161 -16.23 17.45 -9.22
CA LEU A 161 -15.64 16.51 -8.27
C LEU A 161 -14.30 16.02 -8.80
N GLN A 162 -13.35 15.82 -7.91
CA GLN A 162 -12.22 14.92 -8.15
C GLN A 162 -12.34 13.74 -7.21
N ILE A 163 -12.00 12.55 -7.71
CA ILE A 163 -12.05 11.28 -6.98
C ILE A 163 -10.81 10.50 -7.39
N ARG A 164 -10.14 9.86 -6.43
CA ARG A 164 -8.96 9.02 -6.67
C ARG A 164 -8.98 7.79 -5.80
N VAL A 165 -8.55 6.68 -6.38
CA VAL A 165 -8.05 5.53 -5.62
C VAL A 165 -6.62 5.90 -5.23
N ILE A 166 -6.32 6.00 -3.94
CA ILE A 166 -4.94 6.09 -3.47
C ILE A 166 -4.45 4.73 -3.02
N GLU A 167 -3.33 4.35 -3.62
CA GLU A 167 -2.46 3.25 -3.24
C GLU A 167 -1.84 3.60 -1.87
N ARG A 168 -1.94 2.70 -0.88
CA ARG A 168 -1.33 2.92 0.45
C ARG A 168 0.09 2.39 0.46
N LYS A 169 1.06 3.31 0.47
CA LYS A 169 2.44 3.01 0.09
C LYS A 169 3.45 2.86 1.27
N THR A 170 4.70 2.36 1.07
CA THR A 170 5.76 2.01 2.09
C THR A 170 7.27 2.30 1.74
N PRO A 171 8.18 2.99 2.46
CA PRO A 171 9.44 3.55 1.87
C PRO A 171 10.51 2.73 1.11
N ASP A 172 11.55 3.46 0.70
CA ASP A 172 12.91 3.00 0.41
C ASP A 172 13.48 2.23 1.62
N LEU A 173 14.45 1.30 1.50
CA LEU A 173 15.04 0.55 2.64
C LEU A 173 15.29 1.47 3.85
N GLY A 174 14.71 1.10 5.00
CA GLY A 174 14.05 2.07 5.89
C GLY A 174 12.53 2.20 5.61
N SER A 175 11.92 1.11 5.13
CA SER A 175 10.75 1.02 4.25
C SER A 175 9.38 0.82 4.94
N LYS A 176 9.03 1.66 5.93
CA LYS A 176 7.80 1.56 6.76
C LYS A 176 6.52 1.02 6.06
N LEU A 177 5.94 -0.06 6.56
CA LEU A 177 4.70 -0.67 6.07
C LEU A 177 3.48 0.30 6.14
N ALA A 178 2.52 0.14 5.24
CA ALA A 178 1.71 1.27 4.71
C ALA A 178 0.61 1.68 5.68
N ASP A 179 -0.11 0.66 6.07
CA ASP A 179 -1.16 0.56 7.08
C ASP A 179 -0.55 0.44 8.49
N GLY A 180 0.75 0.78 8.60
CA GLY A 180 1.58 0.54 9.77
C GLY A 180 1.95 -0.93 9.91
N ILE A 181 2.39 -1.30 11.11
CA ILE A 181 2.82 -2.66 11.44
C ILE A 181 1.81 -3.42 12.32
N ARG A 182 0.60 -2.88 12.51
CA ARG A 182 -0.34 -3.35 13.54
C ARG A 182 -0.94 -4.72 13.24
N ARG A 183 -1.14 -5.05 11.97
CA ARG A 183 -1.46 -6.39 11.46
C ARG A 183 -0.71 -6.57 10.15
N VAL A 184 0.07 -7.63 10.03
CA VAL A 184 0.90 -7.93 8.85
C VAL A 184 0.57 -9.33 8.35
N ASP A 185 -0.05 -9.39 7.18
CA ASP A 185 -0.53 -10.61 6.55
C ASP A 185 0.58 -11.19 5.66
N TYR A 186 1.10 -12.36 6.03
CA TYR A 186 2.22 -12.98 5.32
C TYR A 186 1.81 -14.26 4.58
N TYR A 187 2.30 -14.41 3.35
CA TYR A 187 2.14 -15.60 2.53
C TYR A 187 3.45 -16.40 2.51
N ILE A 188 3.35 -17.72 2.59
CA ILE A 188 4.47 -18.64 2.34
C ILE A 188 4.17 -19.39 1.06
N ASP A 189 4.98 -19.17 0.03
CA ASP A 189 4.83 -19.84 -1.26
C ASP A 189 5.16 -21.34 -1.18
N SER A 190 4.62 -22.08 -2.15
CA SER A 190 4.96 -23.46 -2.49
C SER A 190 6.47 -23.76 -2.42
N SER A 191 7.33 -22.89 -2.95
CA SER A 191 8.80 -23.02 -2.92
C SER A 191 9.41 -22.93 -1.51
N ALA A 192 8.74 -22.28 -0.56
CA ALA A 192 9.21 -22.09 0.81
C ALA A 192 8.57 -23.07 1.82
N THR A 193 7.75 -24.02 1.35
CA THR A 193 7.01 -24.98 2.20
C THR A 193 7.90 -25.76 3.20
N GLN A 194 9.10 -26.16 2.79
CA GLN A 194 10.09 -26.82 3.66
C GLN A 194 10.55 -25.98 4.87
N PHE A 195 10.35 -24.66 4.83
CA PHE A 195 10.76 -23.72 5.87
C PHE A 195 9.61 -23.18 6.73
N VAL A 196 8.36 -23.62 6.52
CA VAL A 196 7.16 -23.10 7.22
C VAL A 196 7.36 -23.02 8.73
N ASN A 197 7.91 -24.04 9.39
CA ASN A 197 8.12 -24.02 10.84
C ASN A 197 9.16 -22.96 11.28
N ARG A 198 10.18 -22.70 10.46
CA ARG A 198 11.22 -21.67 10.72
C ARG A 198 10.67 -20.27 10.50
N ILE A 199 9.89 -20.09 9.43
CA ILE A 199 9.20 -18.84 9.11
C ILE A 199 8.19 -18.49 10.22
N ASN A 200 7.33 -19.43 10.58
CA ASN A 200 6.37 -19.27 11.68
C ASN A 200 7.09 -18.97 13.02
N GLY A 201 8.26 -19.58 13.27
CA GLY A 201 9.08 -19.30 14.46
C GLY A 201 9.73 -17.92 14.46
N ALA A 202 10.17 -17.42 13.29
CA ALA A 202 10.66 -16.06 13.13
C ALA A 202 9.54 -15.02 13.32
N VAL A 203 8.38 -15.26 12.72
CA VAL A 203 7.13 -14.50 12.93
C VAL A 203 6.72 -14.49 14.41
N HIS A 204 6.71 -15.65 15.06
CA HIS A 204 6.38 -15.76 16.48
C HIS A 204 7.34 -14.96 17.37
N ASN A 205 8.66 -15.01 17.11
CA ASN A 205 9.63 -14.23 17.88
C ASN A 205 9.51 -12.72 17.62
N TRP A 206 9.01 -12.30 16.45
CA TRP A 206 8.68 -10.91 16.16
C TRP A 206 7.38 -10.43 16.80
N MET A 207 6.36 -11.29 16.97
CA MET A 207 5.13 -10.96 17.70
C MET A 207 5.35 -10.96 19.22
N TYR A 208 5.98 -12.01 19.75
CA TYR A 208 6.13 -12.27 21.19
C TYR A 208 7.56 -11.99 21.64
N THR A 209 7.95 -10.72 21.57
CA THR A 209 9.34 -10.28 21.87
C THR A 209 9.69 -10.34 23.36
N GLY A 210 8.70 -10.23 24.24
CA GLY A 210 8.89 -10.05 25.70
C GLY A 210 8.89 -8.59 26.16
N TRP A 211 8.75 -7.64 25.23
CA TRP A 211 8.57 -6.21 25.47
C TRP A 211 7.33 -5.71 24.73
N ASP A 212 6.98 -4.44 24.95
CA ASP A 212 5.96 -3.76 24.17
C ASP A 212 6.26 -3.86 22.67
N ASN A 213 5.25 -4.19 21.88
CA ASN A 213 5.41 -4.47 20.47
C ASN A 213 4.08 -4.24 19.73
N PRO A 214 4.02 -3.39 18.70
CA PRO A 214 2.80 -3.12 17.95
C PRO A 214 2.38 -4.24 16.99
N LEU A 215 3.24 -5.25 16.76
CA LEU A 215 3.10 -6.22 15.67
C LEU A 215 2.21 -7.43 16.01
N TYR A 216 1.11 -7.58 15.26
CA TYR A 216 0.42 -8.85 15.06
C TYR A 216 0.67 -9.37 13.63
N MET A 217 0.84 -10.68 13.46
CA MET A 217 1.01 -11.30 12.13
C MET A 217 0.04 -12.46 11.92
N GLU A 218 -0.50 -12.56 10.71
CA GLU A 218 -1.43 -13.62 10.32
C GLU A 218 -0.98 -14.28 9.02
N ARG A 219 -1.13 -15.61 8.92
CA ARG A 219 -0.68 -16.35 7.73
C ARG A 219 -1.80 -16.48 6.71
N LEU A 220 -1.58 -15.95 5.51
CA LEU A 220 -2.43 -16.21 4.35
C LEU A 220 -2.02 -17.49 3.60
N TYR A 221 -3.00 -18.06 2.91
CA TYR A 221 -2.83 -19.22 2.01
C TYR A 221 -2.74 -18.81 0.51
N HIS A 222 -2.66 -17.51 0.23
CA HIS A 222 -2.49 -16.91 -1.09
C HIS A 222 -1.77 -15.55 -0.97
N ASN A 223 -1.12 -15.09 -2.05
CA ASN A 223 -0.40 -13.82 -2.12
C ASN A 223 -1.27 -12.59 -2.49
N GLN A 224 -2.60 -12.72 -2.43
CA GLN A 224 -3.52 -11.63 -2.69
C GLN A 224 -3.87 -10.96 -1.36
N GLY A 225 -3.46 -9.70 -1.18
CA GLY A 225 -3.62 -9.00 0.10
C GLY A 225 -2.53 -9.29 1.13
N SER A 226 -1.50 -10.07 0.80
CA SER A 226 -0.30 -10.20 1.63
C SER A 226 0.56 -8.94 1.59
N ASP A 227 1.03 -8.53 2.77
CA ASP A 227 2.06 -7.52 3.01
C ASP A 227 3.46 -8.07 2.77
N ILE A 228 3.66 -9.36 3.05
CA ILE A 228 4.95 -10.06 2.91
C ILE A 228 4.72 -11.40 2.21
N ASP A 229 5.28 -11.58 1.01
CA ASP A 229 5.42 -12.90 0.40
C ASP A 229 6.79 -13.51 0.75
N ILE A 230 6.83 -14.81 1.06
CA ILE A 230 8.07 -15.53 1.38
C ILE A 230 8.24 -16.72 0.43
N TYR A 231 9.27 -16.64 -0.42
CA TYR A 231 9.66 -17.67 -1.40
C TYR A 231 11.00 -18.30 -1.00
N SER A 232 11.37 -19.45 -1.60
CA SER A 232 12.74 -19.97 -1.51
C SER A 232 13.33 -20.34 -2.88
N VAL A 233 14.62 -20.08 -3.02
CA VAL A 233 15.40 -20.31 -4.26
C VAL A 233 16.73 -20.97 -3.89
N PRO A 234 17.33 -21.83 -4.75
CA PRO A 234 18.57 -22.53 -4.40
C PRO A 234 19.68 -21.61 -3.90
N TYR A 235 19.90 -20.49 -4.61
CA TYR A 235 20.78 -19.42 -4.17
C TYR A 235 20.11 -18.07 -4.48
N VAL A 236 20.01 -17.19 -3.47
CA VAL A 236 19.49 -15.82 -3.64
C VAL A 236 20.36 -15.01 -4.60
N PHE A 237 21.68 -15.26 -4.61
CA PHE A 237 22.61 -14.75 -5.61
C PHE A 237 23.56 -15.89 -6.04
N PRO A 238 23.59 -16.30 -7.32
CA PRO A 238 24.45 -17.39 -7.79
C PRO A 238 25.95 -17.19 -7.46
N ASN A 239 26.41 -15.93 -7.45
CA ASN A 239 27.79 -15.56 -7.17
C ASN A 239 28.05 -15.20 -5.68
N ARG A 240 27.08 -15.40 -4.77
CA ARG A 240 27.23 -15.17 -3.32
C ARG A 240 26.46 -16.22 -2.49
N PRO A 241 26.93 -17.49 -2.45
CA PRO A 241 26.23 -18.58 -1.74
C PRO A 241 26.08 -18.37 -0.22
N ASN A 242 26.86 -17.45 0.36
CA ASN A 242 26.78 -17.09 1.78
C ASN A 242 25.61 -16.14 2.11
N VAL A 243 24.90 -15.59 1.10
CA VAL A 243 23.69 -14.78 1.34
C VAL A 243 22.51 -15.71 1.62
N VAL A 244 21.87 -15.50 2.76
CA VAL A 244 20.86 -16.41 3.33
C VAL A 244 19.45 -15.96 2.98
N GLY A 245 19.21 -14.66 2.92
CA GLY A 245 17.94 -14.04 2.51
C GLY A 245 18.17 -12.72 1.76
N VAL A 246 17.10 -12.16 1.19
CA VAL A 246 17.01 -10.75 0.81
C VAL A 246 15.55 -10.31 0.75
N THR A 247 15.28 -9.09 1.21
CA THR A 247 13.98 -8.42 1.07
C THR A 247 13.98 -7.46 -0.13
N GLY A 248 12.99 -7.60 -1.00
CA GLY A 248 12.70 -6.68 -2.10
C GLY A 248 11.33 -6.02 -1.91
N PHE A 249 11.20 -4.81 -2.44
CA PHE A 249 10.12 -3.89 -2.07
C PHE A 249 9.37 -3.40 -3.30
N TYR A 250 8.05 -3.62 -3.33
CA TYR A 250 7.21 -3.50 -4.52
C TYR A 250 6.02 -2.59 -4.30
N ASP A 251 5.83 -1.57 -5.15
CA ASP A 251 4.53 -0.93 -5.19
C ASP A 251 3.44 -1.89 -5.67
N ASN A 252 2.18 -1.53 -5.47
CA ASN A 252 1.05 -2.37 -5.86
C ASN A 252 0.79 -2.37 -7.37
N GLN A 253 1.56 -1.61 -8.17
CA GLN A 253 1.74 -1.91 -9.61
C GLN A 253 2.70 -3.09 -9.86
N ASN A 254 3.22 -3.73 -8.81
CA ASN A 254 4.27 -4.75 -8.80
C ASN A 254 5.62 -4.24 -9.31
N ARG A 255 5.90 -2.93 -9.24
CA ARG A 255 7.20 -2.38 -9.63
C ARG A 255 8.11 -2.38 -8.42
N GLN A 256 9.28 -3.00 -8.56
CA GLN A 256 10.33 -2.90 -7.56
C GLN A 256 10.79 -1.44 -7.44
N ILE A 257 10.86 -0.90 -6.22
CA ILE A 257 11.25 0.49 -5.98
C ILE A 257 12.75 0.59 -5.78
N ILE A 258 13.45 0.81 -6.90
CA ILE A 258 14.91 0.65 -7.01
C ILE A 258 15.72 1.76 -6.28
N ASN A 259 15.10 2.89 -5.94
CA ASN A 259 15.70 3.86 -5.03
C ASN A 259 15.44 3.44 -3.58
N TYR A 260 16.50 3.50 -2.77
CA TYR A 260 16.55 2.92 -1.43
C TYR A 260 17.33 3.82 -0.44
N ARG A 261 16.99 5.13 -0.36
CA ARG A 261 17.65 6.16 0.47
C ARG A 261 16.75 7.23 1.13
N ASN A 262 15.44 7.24 0.89
CA ASN A 262 14.50 8.23 1.43
C ASN A 262 13.50 7.61 2.43
N PRO A 263 13.62 7.86 3.76
CA PRO A 263 12.72 7.27 4.77
C PRO A 263 11.27 7.79 4.73
N ASN A 264 10.93 8.66 3.77
CA ASN A 264 9.56 9.12 3.47
C ASN A 264 9.05 8.71 2.08
N SER A 265 9.87 8.03 1.25
CA SER A 265 9.42 7.45 -0.04
C SER A 265 8.29 6.48 0.19
N ARG A 266 7.64 5.98 -0.89
CA ARG A 266 6.85 4.76 -0.71
C ARG A 266 6.50 3.80 -1.91
N HIS A 267 6.67 2.48 -1.69
CA HIS A 267 6.31 1.17 -2.33
C HIS A 267 4.98 0.62 -1.81
N ASP A 268 4.65 -0.68 -1.76
CA ASP A 268 3.45 -1.20 -1.08
C ASP A 268 3.74 -2.50 -0.27
N TYR A 269 4.06 -3.64 -0.90
CA TYR A 269 4.32 -4.95 -0.24
C TYR A 269 5.78 -5.42 -0.40
N SER A 270 6.25 -6.26 0.53
CA SER A 270 7.57 -6.87 0.51
C SER A 270 7.55 -8.30 -0.07
N ILE A 271 8.67 -8.70 -0.67
CA ILE A 271 8.97 -10.10 -0.99
C ILE A 271 10.30 -10.48 -0.33
N ILE A 272 10.33 -11.60 0.38
CA ILE A 272 11.53 -12.20 0.96
C ILE A 272 11.86 -13.47 0.17
N TRP A 273 13.09 -13.56 -0.35
CA TRP A 273 13.61 -14.82 -0.92
C TRP A 273 14.64 -15.43 0.01
N MET A 274 14.42 -16.68 0.41
CA MET A 274 15.34 -17.45 1.25
C MET A 274 16.19 -18.42 0.42
N SER A 275 17.47 -18.56 0.80
CA SER A 275 18.48 -19.39 0.14
C SER A 275 18.36 -20.86 0.57
N SER A 276 17.73 -21.70 -0.24
CA SER A 276 17.40 -23.08 0.15
C SER A 276 18.59 -24.05 0.11
N ALA A 277 19.71 -23.68 -0.52
CA ALA A 277 20.97 -24.41 -0.40
C ALA A 277 21.83 -23.96 0.80
N HIS A 278 21.37 -22.99 1.62
CA HIS A 278 22.12 -22.56 2.80
C HIS A 278 22.08 -23.63 3.91
N GLN A 279 23.24 -24.06 4.38
CA GLN A 279 23.34 -25.22 5.29
C GLN A 279 23.26 -24.88 6.78
N ASN A 280 23.67 -23.66 7.19
CA ASN A 280 23.66 -23.31 8.62
C ASN A 280 22.28 -22.80 9.05
N MET A 281 21.51 -23.68 9.67
CA MET A 281 20.14 -23.40 10.09
C MET A 281 20.00 -22.34 11.19
N GLU A 282 21.02 -22.13 12.05
CA GLU A 282 21.00 -21.04 13.05
C GLU A 282 21.19 -19.66 12.41
N TYR A 283 21.87 -19.61 11.25
CA TYR A 283 21.99 -18.41 10.43
C TYR A 283 20.74 -18.22 9.57
N PHE A 284 20.13 -19.30 9.09
CA PHE A 284 18.82 -19.25 8.42
C PHE A 284 17.71 -18.72 9.34
N ASP A 285 17.62 -19.22 10.57
CA ASP A 285 16.62 -18.76 11.55
C ASP A 285 16.84 -17.31 11.99
N ALA A 286 18.08 -16.81 11.96
CA ALA A 286 18.38 -15.39 12.21
C ALA A 286 18.07 -14.52 10.96
N ALA A 287 18.40 -15.01 9.76
CA ALA A 287 18.17 -14.32 8.50
C ALA A 287 16.68 -14.04 8.25
N ILE A 288 15.77 -15.01 8.47
CA ILE A 288 14.33 -14.75 8.31
C ILE A 288 13.89 -13.58 9.21
N LYS A 289 14.39 -13.50 10.45
CA LYS A 289 14.05 -12.40 11.37
C LYS A 289 14.60 -11.07 10.87
N HIS A 290 15.82 -11.05 10.33
CA HIS A 290 16.45 -9.87 9.74
C HIS A 290 15.67 -9.36 8.51
N GLU A 291 15.34 -10.26 7.57
CA GLU A 291 14.53 -9.90 6.39
C GLU A 291 13.11 -9.47 6.76
N LEU A 292 12.48 -10.09 7.78
CA LEU A 292 11.21 -9.60 8.33
C LEU A 292 11.35 -8.17 8.89
N GLY A 293 12.43 -7.87 9.62
CA GLY A 293 12.71 -6.49 10.08
C GLY A 293 12.89 -5.49 8.94
N HIS A 294 13.51 -5.90 7.83
CA HIS A 294 13.56 -5.11 6.60
C HIS A 294 12.18 -4.93 5.95
N ALA A 295 11.34 -5.96 5.90
CA ALA A 295 9.95 -5.87 5.43
C ALA A 295 9.08 -4.96 6.33
N PHE A 296 9.39 -4.91 7.63
CA PHE A 296 8.85 -3.98 8.62
C PHE A 296 9.43 -2.57 8.52
N GLY A 297 10.27 -2.30 7.53
CA GLY A 297 10.83 -0.99 7.26
C GLY A 297 11.98 -0.56 8.16
N MET A 298 12.68 -1.51 8.80
CA MET A 298 13.92 -1.20 9.51
C MET A 298 15.12 -1.07 8.56
N ASP A 299 15.95 -0.08 8.85
CA ASP A 299 17.33 -0.01 8.39
C ASP A 299 18.24 -0.98 9.14
N HIS A 300 19.43 -1.25 8.57
CA HIS A 300 20.53 -1.87 9.31
C HIS A 300 20.90 -1.07 10.56
N SER A 301 21.09 -1.78 11.67
CA SER A 301 21.51 -1.21 12.95
C SER A 301 23.02 -1.25 13.15
N LYS A 302 23.55 -0.26 13.86
CA LYS A 302 24.93 -0.28 14.39
C LYS A 302 25.01 -0.90 15.80
N ASN A 303 23.88 -1.19 16.44
CA ASN A 303 23.85 -1.77 17.77
C ASN A 303 24.14 -3.28 17.69
N LEU A 304 25.19 -3.74 18.37
CA LEU A 304 25.59 -5.15 18.49
C LEU A 304 24.49 -6.07 19.04
N TRP A 305 23.49 -5.50 19.73
CA TRP A 305 22.37 -6.19 20.34
C TRP A 305 21.06 -6.11 19.53
N SER A 306 21.11 -5.74 18.25
CA SER A 306 19.95 -5.67 17.36
C SER A 306 19.91 -6.86 16.40
N ILE A 307 18.72 -7.42 16.12
CA ILE A 307 18.56 -8.43 15.06
C ILE A 307 18.90 -7.84 13.68
N MET A 308 18.81 -6.51 13.53
CA MET A 308 19.19 -5.74 12.33
C MET A 308 20.68 -5.38 12.27
N TYR A 309 21.52 -5.91 13.16
CA TYR A 309 22.95 -5.57 13.18
C TYR A 309 23.67 -5.97 11.89
N GLU A 310 24.44 -5.04 11.31
CA GLU A 310 25.02 -5.12 9.95
C GLU A 310 26.15 -6.15 9.73
N ASN A 311 26.33 -7.15 10.60
CA ASN A 311 27.45 -8.10 10.55
C ASN A 311 27.02 -9.51 10.15
N GLN A 312 27.76 -10.08 9.19
CA GLN A 312 27.56 -11.43 8.62
C GLN A 312 27.62 -12.58 9.65
N SER A 313 28.15 -12.33 10.85
CA SER A 313 28.17 -13.31 11.94
C SER A 313 26.80 -13.56 12.59
N MET A 314 25.83 -12.65 12.43
CA MET A 314 24.48 -12.73 13.01
C MET A 314 24.47 -13.16 14.49
N GLN A 315 25.31 -12.52 15.32
CA GLN A 315 25.49 -12.89 16.73
C GLN A 315 24.17 -12.84 17.53
N VAL A 316 23.28 -11.92 17.18
CA VAL A 316 21.91 -11.85 17.68
C VAL A 316 21.03 -12.82 16.88
N ARG A 317 20.43 -13.81 17.56
CA ARG A 317 19.60 -14.87 16.94
C ARG A 317 18.09 -14.66 17.07
N SER A 318 17.68 -13.70 17.89
CA SER A 318 16.29 -13.37 18.21
C SER A 318 16.10 -11.86 18.34
N VAL A 319 14.88 -11.39 18.08
CA VAL A 319 14.46 -9.99 18.25
C VAL A 319 14.76 -9.51 19.67
N GLN A 320 15.33 -8.32 19.82
CA GLN A 320 15.70 -7.70 21.10
C GLN A 320 14.89 -6.42 21.35
N LYS A 321 14.93 -5.90 22.59
CA LYS A 321 14.20 -4.66 22.96
C LYS A 321 14.51 -3.49 22.03
N VAL A 322 15.77 -3.32 21.60
CA VAL A 322 16.17 -2.27 20.65
C VAL A 322 15.40 -2.37 19.32
N ASP A 323 15.02 -3.57 18.90
CA ASP A 323 14.28 -3.79 17.66
C ASP A 323 12.79 -3.46 17.87
N SER A 324 12.19 -3.88 18.98
CA SER A 324 10.82 -3.49 19.36
C SER A 324 10.69 -1.96 19.55
N ASP A 325 11.64 -1.36 20.26
CA ASP A 325 11.76 0.11 20.42
C ASP A 325 11.88 0.78 19.05
N LYS A 326 12.59 0.16 18.09
CA LYS A 326 12.72 0.71 16.74
C LYS A 326 11.41 0.62 15.93
N LEU A 327 10.56 -0.38 16.15
CA LEU A 327 9.19 -0.37 15.60
C LEU A 327 8.36 0.77 16.21
N ILE A 328 8.44 0.95 17.52
CA ILE A 328 7.74 2.03 18.22
C ILE A 328 8.20 3.41 17.71
N ASP A 329 9.49 3.64 17.49
CA ASP A 329 10.04 4.84 16.83
C ASP A 329 9.52 5.04 15.39
N LEU A 330 9.36 3.96 14.63
CA LEU A 330 8.98 4.03 13.21
C LEU A 330 7.48 4.28 13.03
N TYR A 331 6.61 3.74 13.90
CA TYR A 331 5.16 3.76 13.73
C TYR A 331 4.39 4.53 14.80
N GLY A 332 5.03 4.84 15.93
CA GLY A 332 4.45 5.57 17.05
C GLY A 332 3.49 4.74 17.93
N TRP A 333 3.24 5.27 19.13
CA TRP A 333 2.13 4.85 19.99
C TRP A 333 0.85 5.67 19.76
N ASP A 334 0.84 6.62 18.83
CA ASP A 334 -0.32 7.47 18.57
C ASP A 334 -1.30 6.80 17.60
N TRP A 335 -2.61 7.01 17.81
CA TRP A 335 -3.71 6.35 17.09
C TRP A 335 -4.67 7.40 16.51
#